data_AF-A0A391NF80-F1
#
_entry.id   AF-A0A391NF80-F1
#
_cell.length_a   1.000
_cell.length_b   1.000
_cell.length_c   1.000
_cell.angle_alpha   90.00
_cell.angle_beta   90.00
_cell.angle_gamma   90.00
#
_symmetry.space_group_name_H-M   'P 1'
#
loop_
_entity.id
_entity.type
_entity.pdbx_description
1 polymer ?
#
loop_
_entity_poly.entity_id
_entity_poly.type
_entity_poly.pdbx_seq_one_letter_code
_entity_poly.pdbx_strand_id
1 'polypeptide(L)'
;MEAKPGAEAPKPSLKKLGGAFVGLLQGHLELVGIEVQEEKARTFRLFLLAGVSLILGLLILVGLSAAIVIAFWDTHRIAAVLTLCAVYAVVMGVCISRAVALAKQCAAPFQATLEELERNRERLLP
;
A
#
# COMPACT_ATOMS: atom_id res chain seq x y z
N MET A 1 15.38 62.61 39.89
CA MET A 1 14.69 61.34 39.56
C MET A 1 13.97 61.57 38.25
N GLU A 2 13.96 60.56 37.36
CA GLU A 2 13.01 60.31 36.24
C GLU A 2 13.79 59.65 35.08
N ALA A 3 13.71 58.32 35.02
CA ALA A 3 14.31 57.48 34.00
C ALA A 3 13.25 57.10 32.95
N LYS A 4 13.63 57.13 31.67
CA LYS A 4 12.85 56.65 30.51
C LYS A 4 13.85 55.97 29.53
N PRO A 5 13.49 55.03 28.65
CA PRO A 5 12.22 54.32 28.45
C PRO A 5 12.32 52.79 28.65
N GLY A 6 11.16 52.15 28.71
CA GLY A 6 11.02 50.69 28.75
C GLY A 6 11.63 49.99 27.54
N ALA A 7 12.26 48.85 27.84
CA ALA A 7 12.80 47.92 26.86
C ALA A 7 11.66 47.32 26.02
N GLU A 8 11.68 47.59 24.72
CA GLU A 8 10.87 46.87 23.72
C GLU A 8 11.21 45.38 23.78
N ALA A 9 10.21 44.53 24.03
CA ALA A 9 10.35 43.09 23.92
C ALA A 9 10.78 42.71 22.48
N PRO A 10 11.86 41.94 22.28
CA PRO A 10 12.31 41.60 20.92
C PRO A 10 11.26 40.78 20.20
N LYS A 11 10.66 41.34 19.13
CA LYS A 11 9.75 40.61 18.24
C LYS A 11 10.50 39.38 17.71
N PRO A 12 10.00 38.15 17.94
CA PRO A 12 10.70 36.95 17.46
C PRO A 12 10.83 37.03 15.94
N SER A 13 12.08 37.12 15.49
CA SER A 13 12.41 37.30 14.07
C SER A 13 11.92 36.10 13.27
N LEU A 14 11.18 36.35 12.18
CA LEU A 14 10.73 35.34 11.20
C LEU A 14 11.86 34.43 10.72
N LYS A 15 13.12 34.92 10.74
CA LYS A 15 14.31 34.11 10.42
C LYS A 15 14.59 33.02 11.44
N LYS A 16 14.33 33.25 12.73
CA LYS A 16 14.48 32.25 13.79
C LYS A 16 13.36 31.19 13.74
N LEU A 17 12.13 31.62 13.43
CA LEU A 17 11.00 30.72 13.17
C LEU A 17 11.25 29.84 11.93
N GLY A 18 11.76 30.43 10.84
CA GLY A 18 12.14 29.68 9.63
C GLY A 18 13.25 28.66 9.88
N GLY A 19 14.28 29.04 10.65
CA GLY A 19 15.35 28.11 11.05
C GLY A 19 14.87 26.94 11.92
N ALA A 20 13.94 27.19 12.84
CA ALA A 20 13.33 26.14 13.66
C ALA A 20 12.46 25.19 12.83
N PHE A 21 11.71 25.72 11.85
CA PHE A 21 10.87 24.93 10.96
C PHE A 21 11.71 24.03 10.03
N VAL A 22 12.81 24.57 9.49
CA VAL A 22 13.75 23.80 8.67
C VAL A 22 14.45 22.73 9.50
N GLY A 23 14.87 23.03 10.74
CA GLY A 23 15.48 22.06 11.64
C GLY A 23 14.53 20.92 12.03
N LEU A 24 13.24 21.22 12.25
CA LEU A 24 12.20 20.22 12.48
C LEU A 24 11.97 19.35 11.25
N LEU A 25 11.82 19.94 10.06
CA LEU A 25 11.68 19.21 8.80
C LEU A 25 12.85 18.27 8.53
N GLN A 26 14.07 18.71 8.81
CA GLN A 26 15.28 17.93 8.57
C GLN A 26 15.36 16.71 9.48
N GLY A 27 15.00 16.84 10.76
CA GLY A 27 14.93 15.70 11.70
C GLY A 27 13.81 14.71 11.37
N HIS A 28 12.65 15.19 10.90
CA HIS A 28 11.56 14.31 10.47
C HIS A 28 11.87 13.60 9.15
N LEU A 29 12.58 14.23 8.20
CA LEU A 29 12.99 13.60 6.94
C LEU A 29 14.01 12.47 7.16
N GLU A 30 14.89 12.61 8.14
CA GLU A 30 15.85 11.57 8.51
C GLU A 30 15.13 10.37 9.15
N LEU A 31 14.18 10.62 10.06
CA LEU A 31 13.35 9.56 10.65
C LEU A 31 12.44 8.88 9.63
N VAL A 32 11.73 9.65 8.79
CA VAL A 32 10.86 9.13 7.72
C VAL A 32 11.69 8.34 6.71
N GLY A 33 12.92 8.78 6.42
CA GLY A 33 13.84 8.05 5.55
C GLY A 33 14.20 6.67 6.09
N ILE A 34 14.42 6.57 7.41
CA ILE A 34 14.75 5.31 8.09
C ILE A 34 13.52 4.39 8.17
N GLU A 35 12.36 4.91 8.59
CA GLU A 35 11.11 4.13 8.65
C GLU A 35 10.70 3.60 7.26
N VAL A 36 10.83 4.42 6.22
CA VAL A 36 10.57 4.01 4.84
C VAL A 36 11.55 2.90 4.41
N GLN A 37 12.84 2.97 4.76
CA GLN A 37 13.80 1.91 4.42
C GLN A 37 13.47 0.59 5.11
N GLU A 38 13.09 0.61 6.39
CA GLU A 38 12.71 -0.59 7.13
C GLU A 38 11.42 -1.22 6.60
N GLU A 39 10.38 -0.42 6.29
CA GLU A 39 9.15 -0.93 5.68
C GLU A 39 9.37 -1.46 4.26
N LYS A 40 10.23 -0.81 3.46
CA LYS A 40 10.58 -1.26 2.11
C LYS A 40 11.26 -2.63 2.14
N ALA A 41 12.21 -2.85 3.04
CA ALA A 41 12.91 -4.12 3.16
C ALA A 41 11.97 -5.28 3.54
N ARG A 42 11.06 -5.04 4.49
CA ARG A 42 10.04 -6.04 4.90
C ARG A 42 9.08 -6.35 3.77
N THR A 43 8.55 -5.31 3.11
CA THR A 43 7.63 -5.44 1.98
C THR A 43 8.28 -6.16 0.81
N PHE A 44 9.55 -5.85 0.51
CA PHE A 44 10.31 -6.49 -0.56
C PHE A 44 10.54 -7.98 -0.27
N ARG A 45 10.89 -8.35 0.96
CA ARG A 45 11.05 -9.76 1.35
C ARG A 45 9.73 -10.53 1.24
N LEU A 46 8.62 -9.94 1.67
CA LEU A 46 7.29 -10.54 1.52
C LEU A 46 6.91 -10.69 0.04
N PHE A 47 7.20 -9.70 -0.79
CA PHE A 47 6.97 -9.74 -2.23
C PHE A 47 7.76 -10.87 -2.90
N LEU A 48 9.04 -11.03 -2.56
CA LEU A 48 9.87 -12.14 -3.05
C LEU A 48 9.31 -13.50 -2.63
N LEU A 49 8.98 -13.67 -1.34
CA LEU A 49 8.44 -14.94 -0.84
C LEU A 49 7.07 -15.25 -1.48
N ALA A 50 6.21 -14.25 -1.63
CA ALA A 50 4.94 -14.38 -2.32
C ALA A 50 5.13 -14.76 -3.80
N GLY A 51 6.11 -14.16 -4.48
CA GLY A 51 6.48 -14.51 -5.86
C GLY A 51 6.96 -15.95 -6.00
N VAL A 52 7.89 -16.39 -5.15
CA VAL A 52 8.38 -17.79 -5.14
C VAL A 52 7.25 -18.76 -4.83
N SER A 53 6.42 -18.45 -3.83
CA SER A 53 5.24 -19.25 -3.48
C SER A 53 4.26 -19.36 -4.64
N LEU A 54 4.01 -18.26 -5.36
CA LEU A 54 3.14 -18.24 -6.54
C LEU A 54 3.70 -19.14 -7.66
N ILE A 55 5.00 -19.06 -7.95
CA ILE A 55 5.65 -19.90 -8.97
C ILE A 55 5.53 -21.38 -8.60
N LEU A 56 5.90 -21.76 -7.37
CA LEU A 56 5.80 -23.14 -6.90
C LEU A 56 4.35 -23.64 -6.92
N GLY A 57 3.41 -22.81 -6.49
CA GLY A 57 1.98 -23.11 -6.54
C GLY A 57 1.48 -23.35 -7.97
N LEU A 58 1.91 -22.53 -8.94
CA LEU A 58 1.59 -22.72 -10.35
C LEU A 58 2.17 -24.02 -10.91
N LEU A 59 3.41 -24.36 -10.57
CA LEU A 59 4.04 -25.63 -10.98
C LEU A 59 3.28 -26.84 -10.43
N ILE A 60 2.88 -26.80 -9.15
CA ILE A 60 2.05 -27.86 -8.54
C ILE A 60 0.68 -27.94 -9.24
N LEU A 61 0.03 -26.80 -9.49
CA LEU A 61 -1.27 -26.75 -10.15
C LEU A 61 -1.21 -27.38 -11.56
N VAL A 62 -0.20 -27.01 -12.35
CA VAL A 62 0.03 -27.58 -13.69
C VAL A 62 0.34 -29.07 -13.59
N GLY A 63 1.21 -29.47 -12.66
CA GLY A 63 1.54 -30.88 -12.42
C GLY A 63 0.33 -31.73 -12.05
N LEU A 64 -0.53 -31.24 -11.15
CA LEU A 64 -1.78 -31.91 -10.77
C LEU A 64 -2.77 -31.97 -11.93
N SER A 65 -2.87 -30.90 -12.74
CA SER A 65 -3.68 -30.90 -13.96
C SER A 65 -3.26 -32.01 -14.90
N ALA A 66 -1.95 -32.10 -15.17
CA ALA A 66 -1.37 -33.11 -16.03
C ALA A 66 -1.59 -34.51 -15.46
N ALA A 67 -1.37 -34.71 -14.16
CA ALA A 67 -1.62 -35.99 -13.49
C ALA A 67 -3.07 -36.45 -13.65
N ILE A 68 -4.05 -35.55 -13.48
CA ILE A 68 -5.47 -35.85 -13.69
C ILE A 68 -5.73 -36.22 -15.16
N VAL A 69 -5.23 -35.43 -16.11
CA VAL A 69 -5.43 -35.70 -17.54
C VAL A 69 -4.82 -37.03 -17.95
N ILE A 70 -3.61 -37.35 -17.46
CA ILE A 70 -2.93 -38.62 -17.72
C ILE A 70 -3.71 -39.78 -17.10
N ALA A 71 -4.18 -39.66 -15.85
CA ALA A 71 -4.94 -40.70 -15.17
C ALA A 71 -6.25 -41.06 -15.88
N PHE A 72 -6.90 -40.09 -16.52
CA PHE A 72 -8.16 -40.28 -17.23
C PHE A 72 -8.02 -40.35 -18.77
N TRP A 73 -6.80 -40.47 -19.28
CA TRP A 73 -6.49 -40.30 -20.71
C TRP A 73 -7.23 -41.27 -21.62
N ASP A 74 -7.26 -42.56 -21.26
CA ASP A 74 -7.78 -43.60 -22.15
C ASP A 74 -9.31 -43.60 -22.26
N THR A 75 -10.02 -43.25 -21.19
CA THR A 75 -11.49 -43.38 -21.14
C THR A 75 -12.20 -42.04 -21.17
N HIS A 76 -11.67 -41.01 -20.51
CA HIS A 76 -12.40 -39.78 -20.19
C HIS A 76 -11.59 -38.50 -20.41
N ARG A 77 -10.58 -38.51 -21.29
CA ARG A 77 -9.70 -37.34 -21.57
C ARG A 77 -10.45 -36.02 -21.76
N ILE A 78 -11.53 -36.02 -22.54
CA ILE A 78 -12.30 -34.81 -22.82
C ILE A 78 -13.03 -34.34 -21.56
N ALA A 79 -13.67 -35.25 -20.83
CA ALA A 79 -14.37 -34.92 -19.59
C ALA A 79 -13.40 -34.40 -18.51
N ALA A 80 -12.20 -34.98 -18.40
CA ALA A 80 -11.17 -34.51 -17.47
C ALA A 80 -10.72 -33.08 -17.79
N VAL A 81 -10.45 -32.78 -19.07
CA VAL A 81 -10.06 -31.43 -19.51
C VAL A 81 -11.18 -30.43 -19.27
N LEU A 82 -12.42 -30.74 -19.66
CA LEU A 82 -13.57 -29.86 -19.45
C LEU A 82 -13.83 -29.59 -17.96
N THR A 83 -13.66 -30.60 -17.11
CA THR A 83 -13.81 -30.46 -15.66
C THR A 83 -12.75 -29.50 -15.10
N LEU A 84 -11.48 -29.66 -15.51
CA LEU A 84 -10.41 -28.75 -15.10
C LEU A 84 -10.67 -27.32 -15.59
N CYS A 85 -11.10 -27.14 -16.83
CA CYS A 85 -11.48 -25.83 -17.37
C CYS A 85 -12.61 -25.18 -16.55
N ALA A 86 -13.66 -25.93 -16.23
CA ALA A 86 -14.77 -25.43 -15.42
C ALA A 86 -14.30 -25.00 -14.02
N VAL A 87 -13.49 -25.81 -13.36
CA VAL A 87 -12.92 -25.49 -12.05
C VAL A 87 -12.07 -24.23 -12.11
N TYR A 88 -11.19 -24.09 -13.11
CA TYR A 88 -10.34 -22.90 -13.27
C TYR A 88 -11.14 -21.64 -13.59
N ALA A 89 -12.19 -21.75 -14.40
CA ALA A 89 -13.09 -20.65 -14.68
C ALA A 89 -13.81 -20.15 -13.41
N VAL A 90 -14.28 -21.06 -12.56
CA VAL A 90 -14.92 -20.71 -11.28
C VAL A 90 -13.93 -20.02 -10.34
N VAL A 91 -12.74 -20.60 -10.15
CA VAL A 91 -11.70 -20.00 -9.30
C VAL A 91 -11.31 -18.62 -9.80
N MET A 92 -11.11 -18.46 -11.12
CA MET A 92 -10.83 -17.17 -11.74
C MET A 92 -11.95 -16.15 -11.49
N GLY A 93 -13.22 -16.53 -11.66
CA GLY A 93 -14.36 -15.66 -11.37
C GLY A 93 -14.42 -15.19 -9.92
N VAL A 94 -14.13 -16.09 -8.96
CA VAL A 94 -14.02 -15.74 -7.54
C VAL A 94 -12.86 -14.76 -7.30
N CYS A 95 -11.68 -15.03 -7.85
CA CYS A 95 -10.53 -14.12 -7.71
C CYS A 95 -10.81 -12.74 -8.30
N ILE A 96 -11.38 -12.64 -9.50
CA ILE A 96 -11.74 -11.37 -10.13
C ILE A 96 -12.77 -10.62 -9.29
N SER A 97 -13.83 -11.29 -8.83
CA SER A 97 -14.86 -10.63 -8.01
C SER A 97 -14.30 -10.09 -6.70
N ARG A 98 -13.41 -10.85 -6.04
CA ARG A 98 -12.70 -10.40 -4.82
C ARG A 98 -11.75 -9.25 -5.12
N ALA A 99 -10.96 -9.32 -6.19
CA ALA A 99 -10.05 -8.26 -6.60
C ALA A 99 -10.80 -6.96 -6.90
N VAL A 100 -11.93 -7.04 -7.62
CA VAL A 100 -12.80 -5.89 -7.89
C VAL A 100 -13.41 -5.34 -6.59
N ALA A 101 -13.84 -6.20 -5.67
CA ALA A 101 -14.37 -5.76 -4.38
C ALA A 101 -13.31 -5.03 -3.55
N LEU A 102 -12.08 -5.57 -3.49
CA LEU A 102 -10.94 -4.94 -2.81
C LEU A 102 -10.55 -3.62 -3.45
N ALA A 103 -10.47 -3.56 -4.79
CA ALA A 103 -10.17 -2.32 -5.51
C ALA A 103 -11.20 -1.23 -5.23
N LYS A 104 -12.49 -1.59 -5.13
CA LYS A 104 -13.57 -0.65 -4.75
C LYS A 104 -13.45 -0.18 -3.30
N GLN A 105 -13.03 -1.05 -2.37
CA GLN A 105 -12.77 -0.66 -0.97
C GLN A 105 -11.53 0.24 -0.85
N CYS A 106 -10.49 -0.03 -1.65
CA CYS A 106 -9.27 0.77 -1.76
C CYS A 106 -9.46 2.11 -2.51
N ALA A 107 -10.66 2.48 -2.95
CA ALA A 107 -10.95 3.84 -3.41
C ALA A 107 -11.12 4.84 -2.25
N ALA A 108 -11.10 4.37 -0.99
CA ALA A 108 -11.27 5.19 0.23
C ALA A 108 -10.02 5.51 1.11
N PRO A 109 -8.77 5.07 0.86
CA PRO A 109 -7.66 5.29 1.79
C PRO A 109 -7.25 6.76 1.91
N PHE A 110 -7.58 7.59 0.91
CA PHE A 110 -7.36 9.04 0.95
C PHE A 110 -8.66 9.84 1.12
N GLN A 111 -9.84 9.20 1.24
CA GLN A 111 -11.09 9.93 1.47
C GLN A 111 -11.03 10.65 2.82
N ALA A 112 -10.61 9.95 3.88
CA ALA A 112 -10.40 10.56 5.19
C ALA A 112 -9.36 11.68 5.14
N THR A 113 -8.23 11.47 4.45
CA THR A 113 -7.18 12.49 4.29
C THR A 113 -7.63 13.68 3.45
N LEU A 114 -8.43 13.47 2.40
CA LEU A 114 -8.99 14.51 1.53
C LEU A 114 -10.09 15.30 2.24
N GLU A 115 -10.98 14.64 2.98
CA GLU A 115 -11.95 15.31 3.87
C GLU A 115 -11.23 16.14 4.93
N GLU A 116 -10.16 15.62 5.52
CA GLU A 116 -9.38 16.35 6.52
C GLU A 116 -8.61 17.52 5.90
N LEU A 117 -8.16 17.39 4.66
CA LEU A 117 -7.53 18.48 3.90
C LEU A 117 -8.55 19.55 3.46
N GLU A 118 -9.75 19.14 3.08
CA GLU A 118 -10.87 20.03 2.74
C GLU A 118 -11.34 20.79 3.98
N ARG A 119 -11.45 20.12 5.13
CA ARG A 119 -11.80 20.74 6.41
C ARG A 119 -10.71 21.68 6.93
N ASN A 120 -9.44 21.39 6.64
CA ASN A 120 -8.35 22.33 6.90
C ASN A 120 -8.39 23.54 5.96
N ARG A 121 -8.75 23.36 4.69
CA ARG A 121 -8.94 24.46 3.73
C ARG A 121 -10.06 25.39 4.16
N GLU A 122 -11.20 24.86 4.60
CA GLU A 122 -12.33 25.64 5.13
C GLU A 122 -11.98 26.41 6.41
N ARG A 123 -11.07 25.89 7.24
CA ARG A 123 -10.59 26.60 8.44
C ARG A 123 -9.54 27.69 8.14
N LEU A 124 -8.86 27.60 6.99
CA LEU A 124 -7.80 28.53 6.57
C LEU A 124 -8.31 29.66 5.66
N LEU A 125 -9.46 29.49 5.02
CA LEU A 125 -10.12 30.53 4.24
C LEU A 125 -11.32 31.07 5.05
N PRO A 126 -11.27 32.34 5.52
CA PRO A 126 -12.37 32.96 6.28
C PRO A 126 -13.61 33.23 5.42
#